data_AF-R6LM05-F1
#
_entry.id   AF-R6LM05-F1
#
_cell.length_a   1.000
_cell.length_b   1.000
_cell.length_c   1.000
_cell.angle_alpha   90.00
_cell.angle_beta   90.00
_cell.angle_gamma   90.00
#
_symmetry.space_group_name_H-M   'P 1'
#
loop_
_entity.id
_entity.type
_entity.pdbx_description
1 polymer ?
#
loop_
_entity_poly.entity_id
_entity_poly.type
_entity_poly.pdbx_seq_one_letter_code
_entity_poly.pdbx_strand_id
1 'polypeptide(L)'
;MEELYVCALLCSVGFDRYAEFQNALDRHFLADPANEALLDLEERGTKDAILHALHRMAENGVETEKFGKKLMAALKLLYRSSRISDFAGKMYALWRALPEKLAREEPFATLSYADDCLPYGDEAQCRRLYEAAFDHYARG
;
A
#
# COMPACT_ATOMS: atom_id res chain seq x y z
N MET A 1 -6.75 10.79 -3.51
CA MET A 1 -7.29 9.40 -3.45
C MET A 1 -6.21 8.36 -3.15
N GLU A 2 -5.03 8.49 -3.75
CA GLU A 2 -3.91 7.54 -3.69
C GLU A 2 -3.47 7.24 -2.25
N GLU A 3 -3.46 8.26 -1.39
CA GLU A 3 -3.16 8.09 0.03
C GLU A 3 -4.17 7.21 0.76
N LEU A 4 -5.46 7.34 0.43
CA LEU A 4 -6.53 6.50 0.98
C LEU A 4 -6.37 5.06 0.51
N TYR A 5 -6.06 4.88 -0.77
CA TYR A 5 -5.79 3.55 -1.33
C TYR A 5 -4.58 2.87 -0.67
N VAL A 6 -3.48 3.60 -0.44
CA VAL A 6 -2.32 3.07 0.29
C VAL A 6 -2.70 2.70 1.72
N CYS A 7 -3.42 3.56 2.46
CA CYS A 7 -3.82 3.24 3.82
C CYS A 7 -4.78 2.04 3.88
N ALA A 8 -5.74 1.96 2.96
CA ALA A 8 -6.67 0.85 2.84
C ALA A 8 -5.95 -0.48 2.54
N LEU A 9 -4.96 -0.44 1.64
CA LEU A 9 -4.13 -1.59 1.28
C LEU A 9 -3.29 -2.08 2.47
N LEU A 10 -2.70 -1.17 3.24
CA LEU A 10 -1.94 -1.54 4.43
C LEU A 10 -2.85 -2.14 5.51
N CYS A 11 -4.04 -1.58 5.70
CA CYS A 11 -5.04 -2.13 6.63
C CYS A 11 -5.47 -3.55 6.22
N SER A 12 -5.66 -3.81 4.93
CA SER A 12 -6.16 -5.11 4.45
C SER A 12 -5.19 -6.27 4.68
N VAL A 13 -3.90 -5.98 4.82
CA VAL A 13 -2.85 -6.98 5.15
C VAL A 13 -2.45 -6.97 6.63
N GLY A 14 -3.24 -6.29 7.45
CA GLY A 14 -3.13 -6.31 8.90
C GLY A 14 -2.03 -5.40 9.45
N PHE A 15 -1.74 -4.28 8.80
CA PHE A 15 -1.08 -3.15 9.47
C PHE A 15 -2.14 -2.30 10.18
N ASP A 16 -1.91 -1.93 11.44
CA ASP A 16 -2.85 -1.14 12.23
C ASP A 16 -2.80 0.34 11.84
N ARG A 17 -3.52 0.67 10.77
CA ARG A 17 -3.49 1.98 10.09
C ARG A 17 -4.88 2.62 9.99
N TYR A 18 -5.85 2.10 10.74
CA TYR A 18 -7.26 2.55 10.67
C TYR A 18 -7.41 4.04 11.00
N ALA A 19 -6.72 4.52 12.04
CA ALA A 19 -6.75 5.94 12.40
C ALA A 19 -6.12 6.82 11.31
N GLU A 20 -5.05 6.35 10.67
CA GLU A 20 -4.41 7.07 9.56
C GLU A 20 -5.31 7.12 8.33
N PHE A 21 -6.02 6.03 8.03
CA PHE A 21 -7.03 6.00 6.97
C PHE A 21 -8.15 7.00 7.24
N GLN A 22 -8.74 6.98 8.44
CA GLN A 22 -9.85 7.88 8.79
C GLN A 22 -9.38 9.34 8.76
N ASN A 23 -8.25 9.67 9.37
CA ASN A 23 -7.73 11.04 9.35
C ASN A 23 -7.42 11.54 7.93
N ALA A 24 -6.94 10.66 7.05
CA ALA A 24 -6.76 11.01 5.65
C ALA A 24 -8.11 11.24 4.97
N LEU A 25 -9.11 10.40 5.23
CA LEU A 25 -10.45 10.51 4.65
C LEU A 25 -11.09 11.84 5.05
N ASP A 26 -11.14 12.13 6.35
CA ASP A 26 -11.65 13.39 6.91
C ASP A 26 -10.99 14.59 6.24
N ARG A 27 -9.65 14.56 6.12
CA ARG A 27 -8.89 15.67 5.52
C ARG A 27 -9.19 15.84 4.04
N HIS A 28 -9.31 14.75 3.28
CA HIS A 28 -9.61 14.82 1.85
C HIS A 28 -11.07 15.29 1.64
N PHE A 29 -12.02 14.80 2.44
CA PHE A 29 -13.42 15.21 2.35
C PHE A 29 -13.61 16.68 2.73
N LEU A 30 -12.99 17.15 3.82
CA LEU A 30 -13.05 18.57 4.21
C LEU A 30 -12.44 19.51 3.16
N ALA A 31 -11.44 19.04 2.41
CA ALA A 31 -10.82 19.81 1.34
C ALA A 31 -11.69 19.88 0.06
N ASP A 32 -12.51 18.87 -0.19
CA ASP A 32 -13.43 18.80 -1.33
C ASP A 32 -14.77 18.13 -0.94
N PRO A 33 -15.66 18.83 -0.22
CA PRO A 33 -16.89 18.23 0.29
C PRO A 33 -17.91 17.87 -0.80
N ALA A 34 -17.75 18.40 -2.01
CA ALA A 34 -18.61 18.10 -3.16
C ALA A 34 -18.22 16.78 -3.85
N ASN A 35 -17.13 16.15 -3.43
CA ASN A 35 -16.65 14.91 -4.02
C ASN A 35 -17.52 13.73 -3.57
N GLU A 36 -18.43 13.29 -4.44
CA GLU A 36 -19.35 12.19 -4.17
C GLU A 36 -18.64 10.90 -3.74
N ALA A 37 -17.44 10.66 -4.27
CA ALA A 37 -16.66 9.48 -3.91
C ALA A 37 -16.04 9.54 -2.52
N LEU A 38 -15.73 10.74 -2.03
CA LEU A 38 -15.28 10.92 -0.65
C LEU A 38 -16.47 10.89 0.31
N LEU A 39 -17.60 11.50 -0.08
CA LEU A 39 -18.84 11.44 0.67
C LEU A 39 -19.31 9.99 0.90
N ASP A 40 -19.33 9.17 -0.15
CA ASP A 40 -19.73 7.76 -0.03
C ASP A 40 -18.81 6.97 0.92
N LEU A 41 -17.52 7.31 0.99
CA LEU A 41 -16.59 6.69 1.94
C LEU A 41 -16.83 7.16 3.37
N GLU A 42 -17.12 8.45 3.57
CA GLU A 42 -17.38 9.06 4.89
C GLU A 42 -18.67 8.56 5.54
N GLU A 43 -19.70 8.29 4.74
CA GLU A 43 -20.99 7.77 5.24
C GLU A 43 -20.90 6.31 5.73
N ARG A 44 -19.75 5.65 5.54
CA ARG A 44 -19.52 4.24 5.90
C ARG A 44 -18.74 4.11 7.20
N GLY A 45 -18.90 2.97 7.88
CA GLY A 45 -17.98 2.58 8.94
C GLY A 45 -16.56 2.34 8.39
N THR A 46 -15.52 2.65 9.16
CA THR A 46 -14.11 2.63 8.70
C THR A 46 -13.71 1.35 7.96
N LYS A 47 -14.14 0.17 8.43
CA LYS A 47 -13.83 -1.11 7.76
C LYS A 47 -14.49 -1.22 6.39
N ASP A 48 -15.75 -0.80 6.27
CA ASP A 48 -16.49 -0.83 5.01
C ASP A 48 -15.94 0.23 4.04
N ALA A 49 -15.55 1.40 4.55
CA ALA A 49 -14.87 2.43 3.77
C ALA A 49 -13.54 1.93 3.19
N ILE A 50 -12.73 1.18 3.97
CA ILE A 50 -11.49 0.56 3.49
C ILE A 50 -11.77 -0.43 2.35
N LEU A 51 -12.75 -1.34 2.53
CA LEU A 51 -13.11 -2.31 1.49
C LEU A 51 -13.61 -1.61 0.23
N HIS A 52 -14.44 -0.58 0.39
CA HIS A 52 -14.96 0.19 -0.73
C HIS A 52 -13.85 0.96 -1.46
N ALA A 53 -12.90 1.54 -0.73
CA ALA A 53 -11.73 2.20 -1.33
C ALA A 53 -10.88 1.22 -2.17
N LEU A 54 -10.66 0.00 -1.69
CA LEU A 54 -9.96 -1.05 -2.45
C LEU A 54 -10.71 -1.47 -3.70
N HIS A 55 -12.04 -1.60 -3.61
CA HIS A 55 -12.87 -1.91 -4.77
C HIS A 55 -12.77 -0.81 -5.83
N ARG A 56 -12.91 0.46 -5.44
CA ARG A 56 -12.75 1.60 -6.35
C ARG A 56 -11.35 1.71 -6.96
N MET A 57 -10.31 1.37 -6.20
CA MET A 57 -8.93 1.28 -6.69
C MET A 57 -8.80 0.22 -7.79
N ALA A 58 -9.44 -0.95 -7.62
CA ALA A 58 -9.40 -2.03 -8.60
C ALA A 58 -10.18 -1.67 -9.88
N GLU A 59 -11.32 -1.01 -9.76
CA GLU A 59 -12.16 -0.63 -10.90
C GLU A 59 -11.60 0.55 -11.70
N ASN A 60 -11.17 1.61 -11.00
CA ASN A 60 -10.79 2.88 -11.62
C ASN A 60 -9.28 3.00 -11.85
N GLY A 61 -8.49 2.10 -11.27
CA GLY A 61 -7.04 2.21 -11.26
C GLY A 61 -6.54 3.31 -10.33
N VAL A 62 -5.25 3.63 -10.49
CA VAL A 62 -4.55 4.65 -9.72
C VAL A 62 -3.65 5.47 -10.63
N GLU A 63 -3.28 6.67 -10.20
CA GLU A 63 -2.14 7.36 -10.78
C GLU A 63 -0.86 6.67 -10.27
N THR A 64 -0.25 5.85 -11.12
CA THR A 64 0.83 4.90 -10.75
C THR A 64 1.99 5.58 -10.04
N GLU A 65 2.43 6.77 -10.48
CA GLU A 65 3.60 7.42 -9.90
C GLU A 65 3.31 7.94 -8.48
N LYS A 66 2.21 8.66 -8.28
CA LYS A 66 1.78 9.16 -6.95
C LYS A 66 1.48 8.00 -6.00
N PHE A 67 0.79 6.97 -6.47
CA PHE A 67 0.49 5.79 -5.67
C PHE A 67 1.77 5.07 -5.27
N GLY A 68 2.65 4.79 -6.23
CA GLY A 68 3.94 4.14 -6.02
C GLY A 68 4.81 4.91 -5.03
N LYS A 69 4.98 6.22 -5.21
CA LYS A 69 5.71 7.10 -4.27
C LYS A 69 5.19 6.95 -2.84
N LYS A 70 3.87 7.01 -2.64
CA LYS A 70 3.24 6.89 -1.32
C LYS A 70 3.39 5.50 -0.72
N LEU A 71 3.13 4.44 -1.51
CA LEU A 71 3.21 3.07 -1.04
C LEU A 71 4.64 2.72 -0.64
N MET A 72 5.62 3.01 -1.50
CA MET A 72 7.03 2.69 -1.25
C MET A 72 7.58 3.45 -0.04
N ALA A 73 7.20 4.72 0.13
CA ALA A 73 7.56 5.48 1.33
C ALA A 73 6.96 4.86 2.62
N ALA A 74 5.68 4.46 2.58
CA ALA A 74 5.02 3.85 3.74
C ALA A 74 5.63 2.48 4.08
N LEU A 75 5.88 1.63 3.07
CA LEU A 75 6.52 0.33 3.26
C LEU A 75 7.95 0.46 3.79
N LYS A 76 8.72 1.45 3.33
CA LYS A 76 10.07 1.73 3.84
C LYS A 76 10.08 2.05 5.35
N LEU A 77 9.08 2.79 5.83
CA LEU A 77 8.93 3.08 7.25
C LEU A 77 8.60 1.82 8.05
N LEU A 78 7.65 1.02 7.58
CA LEU A 78 7.25 -0.24 8.22
C LEU A 78 8.39 -1.26 8.24
N TYR A 79 9.14 -1.36 7.14
CA TYR A 79 10.31 -2.21 7.01
C TYR A 79 11.38 -1.88 8.06
N ARG A 80 11.67 -0.59 8.27
CA ARG A 80 12.69 -0.14 9.24
C ARG A 80 12.34 -0.44 10.69
N SER A 81 11.05 -0.51 11.03
CA SER A 81 10.58 -0.79 12.38
C SER A 81 10.23 -2.25 12.64
N SER A 82 10.38 -3.13 11.63
CA SER A 82 9.96 -4.54 11.71
C SER A 82 11.15 -5.49 11.63
N ARG A 83 10.98 -6.72 12.13
CA ARG A 83 11.83 -7.84 11.72
C ARG A 83 11.54 -8.17 10.27
N ILE A 84 12.57 -8.59 9.53
CA ILE A 84 12.42 -8.85 8.10
C ILE A 84 11.41 -9.97 7.82
N SER A 85 11.40 -11.02 8.65
CA SER A 85 10.43 -12.11 8.55
C SER A 85 8.98 -11.65 8.70
N ASP A 86 8.73 -10.75 9.65
CA ASP A 86 7.37 -10.29 9.99
C ASP A 86 6.86 -9.34 8.90
N PHE A 87 7.75 -8.50 8.35
CA PHE A 87 7.47 -7.63 7.22
C PHE A 87 7.21 -8.44 5.95
N ALA A 88 8.15 -9.32 5.59
CA ALA A 88 8.09 -10.18 4.41
C ALA A 88 6.81 -11.02 4.37
N GLY A 89 6.43 -11.61 5.51
CA GLY A 89 5.21 -12.42 5.62
C GLY A 89 3.90 -11.71 5.27
N LYS A 90 3.90 -10.38 5.16
CA LYS A 90 2.75 -9.57 4.70
C LYS A 90 2.84 -9.13 3.24
N MET A 91 4.03 -9.14 2.63
CA MET A 91 4.25 -8.52 1.31
C MET A 91 3.56 -9.25 0.17
N TYR A 92 3.55 -10.58 0.19
CA TYR A 92 2.81 -11.35 -0.81
C TYR A 92 1.30 -11.08 -0.77
N ALA A 93 0.72 -10.96 0.44
CA ALA A 93 -0.69 -10.61 0.60
C ALA A 93 -0.99 -9.19 0.09
N LEU A 94 -0.05 -8.26 0.30
CA LEU A 94 -0.17 -6.89 -0.19
C LEU A 94 -0.11 -6.84 -1.71
N TRP A 95 0.86 -7.54 -2.30
CA TRP A 95 0.98 -7.68 -3.75
C TRP A 95 -0.30 -8.27 -4.37
N ARG A 96 -0.88 -9.32 -3.78
CA ARG A 96 -2.13 -9.91 -4.27
C ARG A 96 -3.34 -8.98 -4.19
N ALA A 97 -3.31 -7.96 -3.34
CA ALA A 97 -4.38 -6.98 -3.20
C ALA A 97 -4.24 -5.79 -4.16
N LEU A 98 -3.15 -5.72 -4.94
CA LEU A 98 -2.96 -4.70 -5.96
C LEU A 98 -3.78 -5.00 -7.23
N PRO A 99 -4.16 -3.96 -8.01
CA PRO A 99 -4.73 -4.16 -9.34
C PRO A 99 -3.76 -4.95 -10.25
N GLU A 100 -4.26 -5.92 -11.02
CA GLU A 100 -3.45 -6.89 -11.78
C GLU A 100 -2.39 -6.23 -12.68
N LYS A 101 -2.74 -5.14 -13.36
CA LYS A 101 -1.81 -4.40 -14.23
C LYS A 101 -0.65 -3.82 -13.43
N LEU A 102 -0.97 -3.16 -12.32
CA LEU A 102 0.01 -2.53 -11.43
C LEU A 102 0.91 -3.58 -10.76
N ALA A 103 0.34 -4.71 -10.34
CA ALA A 103 1.05 -5.78 -9.64
C ALA A 103 2.17 -6.42 -10.49
N ARG A 104 2.12 -6.27 -11.82
CA ARG A 104 3.13 -6.79 -12.76
C ARG A 104 4.28 -5.81 -13.04
N GLU A 105 4.15 -4.57 -12.61
CA GLU A 105 5.14 -3.53 -12.85
C GLU A 105 6.11 -3.44 -11.67
N GLU A 106 7.39 -3.14 -11.94
CA GLU A 106 8.32 -2.76 -10.87
C GLU A 106 8.01 -1.33 -10.41
N PRO A 107 8.10 -1.05 -9.10
CA PRO A 107 8.64 -1.88 -8.04
C PRO A 107 7.62 -2.81 -7.34
N PHE A 108 6.38 -2.87 -7.81
CA PHE A 108 5.31 -3.63 -7.15
C PHE A 108 5.50 -5.14 -7.26
N ALA A 109 5.97 -5.63 -8.42
CA ALA A 109 6.23 -7.04 -8.64
C ALA A 109 7.24 -7.61 -7.63
N THR A 110 8.25 -6.82 -7.22
CA THR A 110 9.22 -7.18 -6.17
C THR A 110 8.55 -7.68 -4.88
N LEU A 111 7.38 -7.15 -4.51
CA LEU A 111 6.66 -7.55 -3.29
C LEU A 111 6.15 -9.00 -3.32
N SER A 112 6.13 -9.64 -4.48
CA SER A 112 5.70 -11.03 -4.65
C SER A 112 6.81 -12.07 -4.44
N TYR A 113 8.07 -11.67 -4.55
CA TYR A 113 9.21 -12.60 -4.63
C TYR A 113 10.42 -12.19 -3.78
N ALA A 114 10.45 -10.97 -3.23
CA ALA A 114 11.61 -10.47 -2.49
C ALA A 114 12.01 -11.34 -1.29
N ASP A 115 11.06 -12.07 -0.72
CA ASP A 115 11.24 -12.95 0.43
C ASP A 115 11.51 -14.42 0.06
N ASP A 116 11.49 -14.79 -1.22
CA ASP A 116 11.76 -16.16 -1.70
C ASP A 116 13.16 -16.68 -1.31
N CYS A 117 14.08 -15.77 -1.00
CA CYS A 117 15.44 -16.07 -0.57
C CYS A 117 15.57 -16.36 0.94
N LEU A 118 14.57 -15.97 1.76
CA LEU A 118 14.61 -16.17 3.22
C LEU A 118 14.70 -17.65 3.65
N PRO A 119 13.97 -18.61 3.04
CA PRO A 119 14.10 -20.03 3.39
C PRO A 119 15.52 -20.60 3.18
N TYR A 120 16.32 -19.96 2.33
CA TYR A 120 17.71 -20.34 2.04
C TYR A 120 18.73 -19.60 2.90
N GLY A 121 18.27 -18.74 3.84
CA GLY A 121 19.12 -17.97 4.73
C GLY A 121 19.76 -16.72 4.10
N ASP A 122 19.37 -16.33 2.88
CA ASP A 122 19.92 -15.14 2.21
C ASP A 122 19.08 -13.88 2.51
N GLU A 123 19.10 -13.46 3.78
CA GLU A 123 18.47 -12.20 4.18
C GLU A 123 19.06 -10.98 3.44
N ALA A 124 20.35 -11.03 3.07
CA ALA A 124 21.01 -9.93 2.40
C ALA A 124 20.41 -9.66 1.01
N GLN A 125 20.08 -10.70 0.26
CA GLN A 125 19.32 -10.57 -0.98
C GLN A 125 17.92 -10.00 -0.74
N CYS A 126 17.20 -10.51 0.27
CA CYS A 126 15.86 -10.02 0.61
C CYS A 126 15.85 -8.51 0.87
N ARG A 127 16.79 -8.06 1.70
CA ARG A 127 16.97 -6.63 2.04
C ARG A 127 17.27 -5.79 0.81
N ARG A 128 18.20 -6.23 -0.03
CA ARG A 128 18.56 -5.51 -1.26
C ARG A 128 17.36 -5.34 -2.20
N LEU A 129 16.53 -6.37 -2.35
CA LEU A 129 15.33 -6.31 -3.21
C LEU A 129 14.31 -5.30 -2.66
N TYR A 130 13.97 -5.39 -1.38
CA TYR A 130 13.04 -4.43 -0.76
C TYR A 130 13.57 -3.00 -0.79
N GLU A 131 14.84 -2.79 -0.45
CA GLU A 131 15.44 -1.46 -0.44
C GLU A 131 15.49 -0.84 -1.84
N ALA A 132 15.79 -1.64 -2.87
CA ALA A 132 15.72 -1.18 -4.26
C ALA A 132 14.28 -0.81 -4.68
N ALA A 133 13.28 -1.61 -4.29
CA ALA A 133 11.88 -1.30 -4.54
C ALA A 133 11.45 0.01 -3.86
N PHE A 134 11.86 0.24 -2.61
CA PHE A 134 11.54 1.45 -1.88
C PHE A 134 12.15 2.71 -2.50
N ASP A 135 13.35 2.58 -3.07
CA ASP A 135 14.09 3.70 -3.66
C ASP A 135 13.75 3.94 -5.14
N HIS A 136 12.91 3.10 -5.74
CA HIS A 136 12.53 3.20 -7.16
C HIS A 136 12.01 4.59 -7.53
N TYR A 137 11.15 5.18 -6.70
CA TYR A 137 10.58 6.51 -6.93
C TYR A 137 11.34 7.66 -6.24
N ALA A 138 12.47 7.39 -5.58
CA ALA A 138 13.26 8.42 -4.90
C ALA A 138 14.10 9.26 -5.86
N ARG A 139 14.20 8.86 -7.14
CA ARG A 139 15.04 9.51 -8.17
C ARG A 139 14.26 10.39 -9.15
N GLY A 140 13.02 10.78 -8.83
CA GLY A 140 12.14 11.58 -9.70
C GLY A 140 11.55 12.80 -9.03
#